data_AF-I2AKU1-F1
#
_entry.id   AF-I2AKU1-F1
#
_cell.length_a   1.000
_cell.length_b   1.000
_cell.length_c   1.000
_cell.angle_alpha   90.00
_cell.angle_beta   90.00
_cell.angle_gamma   90.00
#
_symmetry.space_group_name_H-M   'P 1'
#
loop_
_entity.id
_entity.type
_entity.pdbx_description
1 polymer ?
#
loop_
_entity_poly.entity_id
_entity_poly.type
_entity_poly.pdbx_seq_one_letter_code
_entity_poly.pdbx_strand_id
1 'polypeptide(L)'
;MGPAAAFMRLAMKQRHYIFVHPASRDELAGGKDAARAKQRLAEIDKFDTLAESPIHSSIDNELGPVERDTNDHRDRRILASLYSNSVNFLVSDDGRLRKRATRIGVGTRVLTLADAVAMLEGFEPAAIPPPPQVENLPSYALDVEQKIFGSIRDDYENFDAWIAKVQGDSSNRECFVVKEDDGTYAAIAIVKIREDDCEYDFVHPVSKISTFKVAQQFSGSRYGELLLKAVLQSHHDHHVSSAYVEVWDHHQPLIDFLGQFGYVSAGRSQKGETTLVKVFKPRDETLNPLDYHIRYGPPAVSAAASAFVIPIRNHWHNQLFPECAMSGPMGQLVFPDLAGEKSRPWGNALRKAYLCNASTNNIEPGDIILFYRSGGFKTVEVVGVAEETHRTASAENVMNMVGGRTVYTAEDVELLAQHSSQVLVIMFRRDWVLDPPWTLAELQANEVLKAPPQTVQQVREAGTKWIHQRLADR
;
A
#
# COMPACT_ATOMS: atom_id res chain seq x y z
N MET A 1 10.49 10.06 -21.02
CA MET A 1 11.55 9.03 -20.90
C MET A 1 10.87 7.76 -20.39
N GLY A 2 11.15 6.57 -20.92
CA GLY A 2 10.48 5.34 -20.46
C GLY A 2 10.88 4.97 -19.02
N PRO A 3 10.04 4.22 -18.27
CA PRO A 3 10.29 3.90 -16.86
C PRO A 3 11.60 3.14 -16.63
N ALA A 4 12.01 2.26 -17.57
CA ALA A 4 13.28 1.55 -17.48
C ALA A 4 14.51 2.48 -17.58
N ALA A 5 14.45 3.49 -18.44
CA ALA A 5 15.53 4.47 -18.58
C ALA A 5 15.60 5.40 -17.35
N ALA A 6 14.45 5.76 -16.77
CA ALA A 6 14.40 6.50 -15.51
C ALA A 6 15.03 5.70 -14.37
N PHE A 7 14.67 4.42 -14.23
CA PHE A 7 15.25 3.52 -13.24
C PHE A 7 16.78 3.44 -13.36
N MET A 8 17.29 3.14 -14.56
CA MET A 8 18.73 3.04 -14.82
C MET A 8 19.47 4.34 -14.47
N ARG A 9 18.95 5.49 -14.91
CA ARG A 9 19.54 6.80 -14.64
C ARG A 9 19.63 7.07 -13.13
N LEU A 10 18.57 6.81 -12.39
CA LEU A 10 18.51 7.05 -10.95
C LEU A 10 19.42 6.10 -10.19
N ALA A 11 19.37 4.80 -10.52
CA ALA A 11 20.19 3.77 -9.89
C ALA A 11 21.68 4.09 -10.07
N MET A 12 22.11 4.43 -11.28
CA MET A 12 23.49 4.83 -11.56
C MET A 12 23.89 6.13 -10.85
N LYS A 13 23.02 7.17 -10.89
CA LYS A 13 23.28 8.46 -10.24
C LYS A 13 23.49 8.30 -8.73
N GLN A 14 22.72 7.41 -8.11
CA GLN A 14 22.76 7.13 -6.68
C GLN A 14 23.75 6.01 -6.31
N ARG A 15 24.50 5.49 -7.29
CA ARG A 15 25.52 4.44 -7.10
C ARG A 15 24.98 3.12 -6.54
N HIS A 16 23.73 2.78 -6.88
CA HIS A 16 23.18 1.46 -6.62
C HIS A 16 23.77 0.44 -7.60
N TYR A 17 24.08 -0.76 -7.10
CA TYR A 17 24.54 -1.86 -7.93
C TYR A 17 23.34 -2.60 -8.54
N ILE A 18 23.40 -2.86 -9.85
CA ILE A 18 22.35 -3.56 -10.58
C ILE A 18 22.93 -4.88 -11.07
N PHE A 19 22.29 -5.97 -10.67
CA PHE A 19 22.68 -7.32 -11.07
C PHE A 19 21.58 -7.99 -11.86
N VAL A 20 21.97 -8.87 -12.79
CA VAL A 20 21.07 -9.82 -13.45
C VAL A 20 21.30 -11.21 -12.85
N HIS A 21 20.23 -11.89 -12.48
CA HIS A 21 20.30 -13.23 -11.93
C HIS A 21 20.59 -14.27 -13.04
N PRO A 22 21.47 -15.28 -12.82
CA PRO A 22 21.76 -16.33 -13.80
C PRO A 22 20.51 -17.04 -14.34
N ALA A 23 19.54 -17.34 -13.47
CA ALA A 23 18.27 -17.93 -13.86
C ALA A 23 17.51 -17.16 -14.96
N SER A 24 17.62 -15.83 -15.03
CA SER A 24 17.02 -15.03 -16.11
C SER A 24 17.73 -15.23 -17.46
N ARG A 25 19.04 -15.50 -17.44
CA ARG A 25 19.80 -15.90 -18.64
C ARG A 25 19.33 -17.26 -19.13
N ASP A 26 19.16 -18.22 -18.21
CA ASP A 26 18.70 -19.58 -18.54
C ASP A 26 17.29 -19.56 -19.15
N GLU A 27 16.41 -18.68 -18.66
CA GLU A 27 15.08 -18.47 -19.23
C GLU A 27 15.13 -17.93 -20.66
N LEU A 28 15.93 -16.88 -20.89
CA LEU A 28 16.05 -16.25 -22.20
C LEU A 28 16.71 -17.18 -23.23
N ALA A 29 17.68 -18.00 -22.82
CA ALA A 29 18.34 -18.97 -23.68
C ALA A 29 17.39 -20.08 -24.16
N GLY A 30 16.36 -20.41 -23.37
CA GLY A 30 15.32 -21.37 -23.74
C GLY A 30 14.21 -20.82 -24.66
N GLY A 31 14.30 -19.56 -25.08
CA GLY A 31 13.29 -18.90 -25.91
C GLY A 31 13.16 -19.50 -27.31
N LYS A 32 11.92 -19.69 -27.78
CA LYS A 32 11.64 -20.27 -29.12
C LYS A 32 12.13 -19.41 -30.29
N ASP A 33 12.31 -18.11 -30.07
CA ASP A 33 12.79 -17.15 -31.08
C ASP A 33 14.26 -16.79 -30.82
N ALA A 34 15.15 -17.41 -31.60
CA ALA A 34 16.59 -17.26 -31.46
C ALA A 34 17.10 -15.82 -31.71
N ALA A 35 16.43 -15.06 -32.59
CA ALA A 35 16.83 -13.68 -32.87
C ALA A 35 16.50 -12.77 -31.69
N ARG A 36 15.28 -12.89 -31.15
CA ARG A 36 14.83 -12.14 -29.97
C ARG A 36 15.61 -12.53 -28.71
N ALA A 37 15.91 -13.83 -28.54
CA ALA A 37 16.72 -14.32 -27.43
C ALA A 37 18.15 -13.75 -27.46
N LYS A 38 18.80 -13.76 -28.64
CA LYS A 38 20.14 -13.19 -28.81
C LYS A 38 20.20 -11.70 -28.51
N GLN A 39 19.20 -10.94 -28.95
CA GLN A 39 19.12 -9.50 -28.64
C GLN A 39 18.99 -9.26 -27.13
N ARG A 40 18.07 -9.97 -26.46
CA ARG A 40 17.86 -9.81 -25.00
C ARG A 40 19.08 -10.26 -24.19
N LEU A 41 19.75 -11.34 -24.60
CA LEU A 41 21.01 -11.79 -23.99
C LEU A 41 22.09 -10.70 -24.07
N ALA A 42 22.26 -10.07 -25.24
CA ALA A 42 23.20 -8.97 -25.42
C ALA A 42 22.83 -7.71 -24.61
N GLU A 43 21.55 -7.48 -24.34
CA GLU A 43 21.08 -6.39 -23.49
C GLU A 43 21.42 -6.65 -22.01
N ILE A 44 21.24 -7.89 -21.52
CA ILE A 44 21.53 -8.23 -20.12
C ILE A 44 23.02 -8.46 -19.84
N ASP A 45 23.84 -8.75 -20.86
CA ASP A 45 25.30 -8.86 -20.73
C ASP A 45 25.99 -7.54 -20.34
N LYS A 46 25.26 -6.42 -20.42
CA LYS A 46 25.73 -5.11 -19.95
C LYS A 46 25.73 -4.98 -18.43
N PHE A 47 25.11 -5.92 -17.72
CA PHE A 47 24.96 -5.91 -16.28
C PHE A 47 25.81 -7.00 -15.63
N ASP A 48 26.28 -6.71 -14.43
CA ASP A 48 26.99 -7.70 -13.62
C ASP A 48 26.05 -8.86 -13.28
N THR A 49 26.60 -10.07 -13.27
CA THR A 49 25.83 -11.27 -12.94
C THR A 49 25.96 -11.59 -11.46
N LEU A 50 24.83 -11.81 -10.79
CA LEU A 50 24.83 -12.17 -9.37
C LEU A 50 25.33 -13.60 -9.17
N ALA A 51 26.12 -13.83 -8.12
CA ALA A 51 26.46 -15.18 -7.68
C ALA A 51 25.22 -15.89 -7.12
N GLU A 52 25.02 -17.16 -7.47
CA GLU A 52 23.85 -17.90 -7.00
C GLU A 52 23.94 -18.21 -5.52
N SER A 53 22.81 -18.00 -4.83
CA SER A 53 22.65 -18.37 -3.44
C SER A 53 22.02 -19.76 -3.34
N PRO A 54 22.42 -20.60 -2.38
CA PRO A 54 21.81 -21.91 -2.20
C PRO A 54 20.32 -21.74 -1.86
N ILE A 55 19.48 -22.58 -2.45
CA ILE A 55 18.04 -22.60 -2.12
C ILE A 55 17.91 -23.14 -0.69
N HIS A 56 17.48 -22.27 0.23
CA HIS A 56 17.29 -22.65 1.63
C HIS A 56 16.11 -23.61 1.75
N SER A 57 16.21 -24.63 2.62
CA SER A 57 15.16 -25.64 2.82
C SER A 57 13.82 -25.02 3.23
N SER A 58 13.80 -23.89 3.93
CA SER A 58 12.58 -23.14 4.25
C SER A 58 11.80 -22.70 3.00
N ILE A 59 12.48 -22.35 1.91
CA ILE A 59 11.83 -21.96 0.66
C ILE A 59 11.09 -23.16 0.06
N ASP A 60 11.74 -24.33 0.06
CA ASP A 60 11.15 -25.57 -0.44
C ASP A 60 10.01 -26.07 0.46
N ASN A 61 10.14 -25.93 1.78
CA ASN A 61 9.08 -26.28 2.72
C ASN A 61 7.82 -25.44 2.49
N GLU A 62 7.97 -24.13 2.28
CA GLU A 62 6.85 -23.22 2.08
C GLU A 62 6.24 -23.31 0.68
N LEU A 63 7.05 -23.51 -0.36
CA LEU A 63 6.59 -23.50 -1.76
C LEU A 63 6.38 -24.90 -2.35
N GLY A 64 6.67 -25.97 -1.62
CA GLY A 64 6.61 -27.38 -2.05
C GLY A 64 7.88 -27.84 -2.77
N PRO A 65 8.02 -29.10 -3.21
CA PRO A 65 9.14 -29.54 -4.05
C PRO A 65 8.96 -29.09 -5.52
N VAL A 66 10.06 -28.90 -6.25
CA VAL A 66 10.05 -28.51 -7.67
C VAL A 66 11.09 -29.30 -8.47
N GLU A 67 10.73 -29.64 -9.70
CA GLU A 67 11.64 -30.27 -10.67
C GLU A 67 12.71 -29.28 -11.17
N ARG A 68 13.95 -29.75 -11.31
CA ARG A 68 15.06 -28.94 -11.81
C ARG A 68 14.77 -28.42 -13.22
N ASP A 69 15.34 -27.27 -13.54
CA ASP A 69 15.28 -26.59 -14.84
C ASP A 69 13.88 -26.18 -15.34
N THR A 70 12.87 -26.30 -14.49
CA THR A 70 11.55 -25.69 -14.71
C THR A 70 11.59 -24.19 -14.44
N ASN A 71 10.59 -23.45 -14.94
CA ASN A 71 10.42 -22.03 -14.57
C ASN A 71 10.25 -21.86 -13.05
N ASP A 72 9.62 -22.83 -12.39
CA ASP A 72 9.48 -22.79 -10.93
C ASP A 72 10.81 -22.95 -10.20
N HIS A 73 11.75 -23.71 -10.77
CA HIS A 73 13.11 -23.83 -10.23
C HIS A 73 13.89 -22.53 -10.44
N ARG A 74 13.72 -21.87 -11.58
CA ARG A 74 14.34 -20.56 -11.87
C ARG A 74 13.85 -19.49 -10.92
N ASP A 75 12.54 -19.41 -10.68
CA ASP A 75 11.94 -18.50 -9.70
C ASP A 75 12.55 -18.70 -8.32
N ARG A 76 12.73 -19.96 -7.88
CA ARG A 76 13.35 -20.26 -6.58
C ARG A 76 14.79 -19.80 -6.49
N ARG A 77 15.57 -19.97 -7.55
CA ARG A 77 16.96 -19.49 -7.59
C ARG A 77 17.01 -17.97 -7.42
N ILE A 78 16.11 -17.24 -8.10
CA ILE A 78 15.98 -15.78 -7.95
C ILE A 78 15.56 -15.42 -6.51
N LEU A 79 14.53 -16.08 -5.97
CA LEU A 79 14.04 -15.81 -4.61
C LEU A 79 15.04 -16.19 -3.52
N ALA A 80 15.87 -17.22 -3.74
CA ALA A 80 16.92 -17.62 -2.81
C ALA A 80 17.92 -16.49 -2.60
N SER A 81 18.31 -15.78 -3.67
CA SER A 81 19.20 -14.62 -3.59
C SER A 81 18.61 -13.46 -2.77
N LEU A 82 17.28 -13.28 -2.80
CA LEU A 82 16.60 -12.30 -1.96
C LEU A 82 16.53 -12.77 -0.51
N TYR A 83 16.17 -14.04 -0.30
CA TYR A 83 16.03 -14.67 1.02
C TYR A 83 17.36 -14.71 1.79
N SER A 84 18.49 -14.97 1.10
CA SER A 84 19.83 -14.99 1.68
C SER A 84 20.47 -13.61 1.84
N ASN A 85 19.76 -12.53 1.48
CA ASN A 85 20.25 -11.16 1.48
C ASN A 85 21.46 -10.92 0.57
N SER A 86 21.57 -11.66 -0.54
CA SER A 86 22.59 -11.41 -1.57
C SER A 86 22.27 -10.17 -2.41
N VAL A 87 21.00 -9.74 -2.41
CA VAL A 87 20.51 -8.48 -3.00
C VAL A 87 19.44 -7.86 -2.09
N ASN A 88 19.34 -6.53 -2.06
CA ASN A 88 18.35 -5.83 -1.23
C ASN A 88 16.93 -5.94 -1.80
N PHE A 89 16.77 -5.70 -3.11
CA PHE A 89 15.48 -5.66 -3.81
C PHE A 89 15.50 -6.48 -5.10
N LEU A 90 14.34 -7.02 -5.45
CA LEU A 90 14.07 -7.64 -6.75
C LEU A 90 13.10 -6.74 -7.53
N VAL A 91 13.50 -6.27 -8.70
CA VAL A 91 12.62 -5.52 -9.60
C VAL A 91 12.01 -6.47 -10.61
N SER A 92 10.71 -6.74 -10.50
CA SER A 92 9.98 -7.61 -11.41
C SER A 92 8.49 -7.27 -11.45
N ASP A 93 7.93 -7.24 -12.66
CA ASP A 93 6.50 -7.12 -12.90
C ASP A 93 5.79 -8.50 -12.93
N ASP A 94 6.50 -9.60 -12.67
CA ASP A 94 5.91 -10.94 -12.56
C ASP A 94 5.13 -11.11 -11.24
N GLY A 95 3.80 -11.14 -11.35
CA GLY A 95 2.90 -11.35 -10.23
C GLY A 95 3.01 -12.72 -9.57
N ARG A 96 3.35 -13.79 -10.31
CA ARG A 96 3.53 -15.14 -9.74
C ARG A 96 4.76 -15.20 -8.85
N LEU A 97 5.86 -14.60 -9.30
CA LEU A 97 7.08 -14.49 -8.53
C LEU A 97 6.86 -13.69 -7.23
N ARG A 98 6.11 -12.59 -7.32
CA ARG A 98 5.73 -11.78 -6.14
C ARG A 98 4.90 -12.56 -5.13
N LYS A 99 3.89 -13.33 -5.57
CA LYS A 99 3.09 -14.20 -4.68
C LYS A 99 3.96 -15.21 -3.93
N ARG A 100 4.92 -15.83 -4.64
CA ARG A 100 5.86 -16.77 -4.04
C ARG A 100 6.76 -16.07 -3.01
N ALA A 101 7.28 -14.89 -3.34
CA ALA A 101 8.07 -14.07 -2.41
C ALA A 101 7.29 -13.71 -1.13
N THR A 102 6.00 -13.37 -1.25
CA THR A 102 5.14 -13.08 -0.09
C THR A 102 5.01 -14.30 0.83
N ARG A 103 4.83 -15.51 0.27
CA ARG A 103 4.70 -16.74 1.07
C ARG A 103 5.95 -17.05 1.90
N ILE A 104 7.14 -16.69 1.41
CA ILE A 104 8.41 -16.90 2.13
C ILE A 104 8.86 -15.66 2.92
N GLY A 105 8.00 -14.66 3.08
CA GLY A 105 8.26 -13.48 3.92
C GLY A 105 9.14 -12.38 3.31
N VAL A 106 9.49 -12.45 2.01
CA VAL A 106 10.31 -11.42 1.33
C VAL A 106 9.54 -10.63 0.26
N GLY A 107 8.22 -10.74 0.23
CA GLY A 107 7.36 -10.08 -0.75
C GLY A 107 7.47 -8.55 -0.76
N THR A 108 7.76 -7.93 0.38
CA THR A 108 7.94 -6.47 0.49
C THR A 108 9.16 -5.94 -0.27
N ARG A 109 10.11 -6.83 -0.59
CA ARG A 109 11.35 -6.54 -1.32
C ARG A 109 11.24 -6.79 -2.83
N VAL A 110 10.06 -7.20 -3.31
CA VAL A 110 9.78 -7.38 -4.75
C VAL A 110 8.98 -6.19 -5.25
N LEU A 111 9.63 -5.32 -6.02
CA LEU A 111 9.08 -4.06 -6.52
C LEU A 111 8.68 -4.17 -8.00
N THR A 112 7.61 -3.48 -8.43
CA THR A 112 7.42 -3.19 -9.86
C THR A 112 8.51 -2.23 -10.33
N LEU A 113 8.68 -2.11 -11.65
CA LEU A 113 9.60 -1.12 -12.19
C LEU A 113 9.22 0.31 -11.75
N ALA A 114 7.93 0.65 -11.71
CA ALA A 114 7.52 2.00 -11.29
C ALA A 114 7.68 2.21 -9.78
N ASP A 115 7.41 1.20 -8.94
CA ASP A 115 7.66 1.29 -7.49
C ASP A 115 9.16 1.46 -7.20
N ALA A 116 10.02 0.80 -7.97
CA ALA A 116 11.47 0.95 -7.87
C ALA A 116 11.94 2.35 -8.31
N VAL A 117 11.39 2.91 -9.40
CA VAL A 117 11.67 4.30 -9.80
C VAL A 117 11.25 5.26 -8.70
N ALA A 118 10.03 5.14 -8.19
CA ALA A 118 9.53 6.00 -7.12
C ALA A 118 10.40 5.90 -5.85
N MET A 119 10.87 4.69 -5.52
CA MET A 119 11.82 4.45 -4.41
C MET A 119 13.10 5.24 -4.58
N LEU A 120 13.71 5.16 -5.76
CA LEU A 120 14.93 5.88 -6.05
C LEU A 120 14.69 7.39 -6.09
N GLU A 121 13.60 7.87 -6.69
CA GLU A 121 13.26 9.31 -6.69
C GLU A 121 13.11 9.85 -5.27
N GLY A 122 12.54 9.05 -4.36
CA GLY A 122 12.45 9.38 -2.94
C GLY A 122 13.80 9.56 -2.21
N PHE A 123 14.89 9.05 -2.78
CA PHE A 123 16.24 9.26 -2.27
C PHE A 123 16.90 10.54 -2.81
N GLU A 124 16.35 11.20 -3.84
CA GLU A 124 16.96 12.43 -4.36
C GLU A 124 16.70 13.63 -3.42
N PRO A 125 17.71 14.47 -3.13
CA PRO A 125 17.55 15.68 -2.30
C PRO A 125 16.73 16.82 -2.92
N ALA A 126 16.06 16.62 -4.06
CA ALA A 126 15.44 17.69 -4.82
C ALA A 126 14.13 18.19 -4.18
N ALA A 127 13.59 19.32 -4.68
CA ALA A 127 12.28 19.83 -4.27
C ALA A 127 11.23 18.74 -4.52
N ILE A 128 10.71 18.14 -3.46
CA ILE A 128 9.71 17.08 -3.58
C ILE A 128 8.42 17.77 -4.03
N PRO A 129 7.82 17.40 -5.17
CA PRO A 129 6.52 17.93 -5.56
C PRO A 129 5.50 17.62 -4.44
N PRO A 130 4.46 18.45 -4.28
CA PRO A 130 3.43 18.18 -3.30
C PRO A 130 2.90 16.75 -3.46
N PRO A 131 2.54 16.06 -2.37
CA PRO A 131 2.05 14.70 -2.47
C PRO A 131 0.84 14.67 -3.40
N PRO A 132 0.74 13.69 -4.31
CA PRO A 132 -0.37 13.59 -5.23
C PRO A 132 -1.67 13.51 -4.44
N GLN A 133 -2.68 14.23 -4.90
CA GLN A 133 -3.99 14.27 -4.27
C GLN A 133 -5.02 13.60 -5.18
N VAL A 134 -6.06 13.07 -4.54
CA VAL A 134 -7.24 12.59 -5.25
C VAL A 134 -8.19 13.78 -5.39
N GLU A 135 -8.58 14.07 -6.62
CA GLU A 135 -9.63 15.03 -6.94
C GLU A 135 -10.94 14.27 -7.15
N ASN A 136 -12.02 14.73 -6.52
CA ASN A 136 -13.36 14.24 -6.80
C ASN A 136 -13.98 15.09 -7.90
N LEU A 137 -14.30 14.47 -9.02
CA LEU A 137 -14.93 15.09 -10.17
C LEU A 137 -16.34 14.54 -10.36
N PRO A 138 -17.31 15.39 -10.77
CA PRO A 138 -18.55 14.85 -11.30
C PRO A 138 -18.24 14.09 -12.59
N SER A 139 -18.97 13.00 -12.83
CA SER A 139 -18.71 12.10 -13.96
C SER A 139 -18.70 12.80 -15.32
N TYR A 140 -19.54 13.82 -15.53
CA TYR A 140 -19.58 14.62 -16.77
C TYR A 140 -18.37 15.54 -16.97
N ALA A 141 -17.54 15.77 -15.95
CA ALA A 141 -16.32 16.57 -16.03
C ALA A 141 -15.06 15.72 -16.29
N LEU A 142 -15.20 14.40 -16.42
CA LEU A 142 -14.10 13.52 -16.81
C LEU A 142 -13.66 13.81 -18.25
N ASP A 143 -12.37 14.00 -18.43
CA ASP A 143 -11.76 14.13 -19.75
C ASP A 143 -11.56 12.74 -20.38
N VAL A 144 -12.59 12.26 -21.07
CA VAL A 144 -12.65 10.90 -21.65
C VAL A 144 -11.69 10.69 -22.83
N GLU A 145 -11.06 11.74 -23.34
CA GLU A 145 -10.08 11.68 -24.43
C GLU A 145 -8.68 11.30 -23.93
N GLN A 146 -8.47 11.28 -22.61
CA GLN A 146 -7.17 10.91 -22.04
C GLN A 146 -6.82 9.44 -22.30
N LYS A 147 -5.52 9.20 -22.51
CA LYS A 147 -4.96 7.88 -22.87
C LYS A 147 -5.34 6.76 -21.91
N ILE A 148 -5.56 7.07 -20.63
CA ILE A 148 -5.97 6.06 -19.62
C ILE A 148 -7.28 5.37 -20.03
N PHE A 149 -8.23 6.11 -20.60
CA PHE A 149 -9.50 5.57 -21.09
C PHE A 149 -9.35 4.78 -22.40
N GLY A 150 -8.35 5.09 -23.22
CA GLY A 150 -8.02 4.30 -24.41
C GLY A 150 -7.80 2.82 -24.07
N SER A 151 -7.00 2.55 -23.03
CA SER A 151 -6.78 1.17 -22.57
C SER A 151 -8.02 0.48 -21.99
N ILE A 152 -9.06 1.23 -21.61
CA ILE A 152 -10.33 0.68 -21.14
C ILE A 152 -11.25 0.41 -22.33
N ARG A 153 -11.24 1.27 -23.36
CA ARG A 153 -11.97 1.05 -24.61
C ARG A 153 -11.56 -0.25 -25.30
N ASP A 154 -10.28 -0.60 -25.23
CA ASP A 154 -9.76 -1.86 -25.79
C ASP A 154 -10.40 -3.12 -25.17
N ASP A 155 -10.81 -3.06 -23.90
CA ASP A 155 -11.45 -4.16 -23.18
C ASP A 155 -12.99 -4.19 -23.35
N TYR A 156 -13.61 -3.11 -23.85
CA TYR A 156 -15.06 -2.96 -23.92
C TYR A 156 -15.54 -2.28 -25.22
N GLU A 157 -16.12 -3.07 -26.14
CA GLU A 157 -16.60 -2.61 -27.47
C GLU A 157 -17.62 -1.44 -27.42
N ASN A 158 -18.41 -1.32 -26.34
CA ASN A 158 -19.46 -0.30 -26.17
C ASN A 158 -19.10 0.75 -25.12
N PHE A 159 -17.82 1.05 -24.93
CA PHE A 159 -17.35 1.99 -23.90
C PHE A 159 -17.99 3.37 -24.02
N ASP A 160 -18.06 3.96 -25.22
CA ASP A 160 -18.55 5.34 -25.39
C ASP A 160 -20.05 5.48 -25.04
N ALA A 161 -20.85 4.45 -25.33
CA ALA A 161 -22.25 4.41 -24.91
C ALA A 161 -22.38 4.21 -23.39
N TRP A 162 -21.48 3.43 -22.78
CA TRP A 162 -21.44 3.23 -21.34
C TRP A 162 -21.02 4.50 -20.59
N ILE A 163 -19.96 5.20 -21.01
CA ILE A 163 -19.51 6.41 -20.33
C ILE A 163 -20.55 7.53 -20.44
N ALA A 164 -21.29 7.63 -21.55
CA ALA A 164 -22.41 8.56 -21.67
C ALA A 164 -23.52 8.28 -20.64
N LYS A 165 -23.82 7.01 -20.34
CA LYS A 165 -24.75 6.64 -19.26
C LYS A 165 -24.19 7.01 -17.88
N VAL A 166 -22.90 6.79 -17.66
CA VAL A 166 -22.22 7.19 -16.41
C VAL A 166 -22.32 8.70 -16.20
N GLN A 167 -22.06 9.49 -17.25
CA GLN A 167 -22.18 10.96 -17.22
C GLN A 167 -23.61 11.43 -16.98
N GLY A 168 -24.61 10.75 -17.55
CA GLY A 168 -26.03 11.02 -17.31
C GLY A 168 -26.51 10.68 -15.89
N ASP A 169 -25.84 9.76 -15.20
CA ASP A 169 -26.15 9.30 -13.84
C ASP A 169 -25.20 9.92 -12.79
N SER A 170 -24.76 11.17 -13.02
CA SER A 170 -23.70 11.79 -12.21
C SER A 170 -24.05 11.97 -10.74
N SER A 171 -25.32 11.96 -10.35
CA SER A 171 -25.74 12.04 -8.94
C SER A 171 -25.51 10.74 -8.17
N ASN A 172 -25.38 9.60 -8.86
CA ASN A 172 -25.07 8.29 -8.30
C ASN A 172 -23.66 7.84 -8.71
N ARG A 173 -22.80 8.76 -9.15
CA ARG A 173 -21.42 8.48 -9.55
C ARG A 173 -20.44 9.41 -8.88
N GLU A 174 -19.52 8.83 -8.13
CA GLU A 174 -18.32 9.52 -7.69
C GLU A 174 -17.14 9.11 -8.56
N CYS A 175 -16.38 10.10 -9.02
CA CYS A 175 -15.22 9.87 -9.86
C CYS A 175 -13.99 10.45 -9.18
N PHE A 176 -13.07 9.57 -8.80
CA PHE A 176 -11.83 9.91 -8.14
C PHE A 176 -10.71 9.88 -9.17
N VAL A 177 -9.97 10.97 -9.31
CA VAL A 177 -8.87 11.09 -10.27
C VAL A 177 -7.61 11.53 -9.54
N VAL A 178 -6.49 10.89 -9.86
CA VAL A 178 -5.15 11.39 -9.51
C VAL A 178 -4.54 12.00 -10.76
N LYS A 179 -4.19 13.28 -10.69
CA LYS A 179 -3.58 14.04 -11.79
C LYS A 179 -2.10 14.27 -11.51
N GLU A 180 -1.30 14.22 -12.56
CA GLU A 180 0.06 14.76 -12.57
C GLU A 180 0.03 16.28 -12.78
N ASP A 181 1.17 16.94 -12.58
CA ASP A 181 1.32 18.40 -12.70
C ASP A 181 0.93 18.94 -14.10
N ASP A 182 1.05 18.11 -15.14
CA ASP A 182 0.67 18.45 -16.52
C ASP A 182 -0.82 18.20 -16.84
N GLY A 183 -1.60 17.77 -15.84
CA GLY A 183 -3.03 17.46 -15.99
C GLY A 183 -3.34 16.04 -16.46
N THR A 184 -2.32 15.22 -16.74
CA THR A 184 -2.49 13.81 -17.13
C THR A 184 -3.07 13.00 -15.98
N TYR A 185 -4.06 12.16 -16.26
CA TYR A 185 -4.65 11.24 -15.30
C TYR A 185 -3.67 10.07 -15.06
N ALA A 186 -3.09 10.03 -13.87
CA ALA A 186 -2.26 8.92 -13.41
C ALA A 186 -3.11 7.73 -12.96
N ALA A 187 -4.26 7.99 -12.33
CA ALA A 187 -5.19 6.97 -11.88
C ALA A 187 -6.64 7.49 -11.86
N ILE A 188 -7.61 6.58 -12.01
CA ILE A 188 -9.03 6.87 -11.96
C ILE A 188 -9.83 5.74 -11.33
N ALA A 189 -10.80 6.09 -10.47
CA ALA A 189 -11.88 5.21 -10.05
C ALA A 189 -13.24 5.86 -10.32
N ILE A 190 -14.19 5.06 -10.79
CA ILE A 190 -15.59 5.46 -10.97
C ILE A 190 -16.43 4.53 -10.10
N VAL A 191 -17.13 5.10 -9.12
CA VAL A 191 -17.92 4.37 -8.13
C VAL A 191 -19.39 4.69 -8.33
N LYS A 192 -20.22 3.67 -8.54
CA LYS A 192 -21.68 3.75 -8.45
C LYS A 192 -22.07 3.56 -6.98
N ILE A 193 -22.56 4.62 -6.35
CA ILE A 193 -22.79 4.64 -4.89
C ILE A 193 -23.86 3.62 -4.49
N ARG A 194 -24.97 3.57 -5.25
CA ARG A 194 -26.08 2.63 -5.04
C ARG A 194 -26.29 1.77 -6.28
N GLU A 195 -26.08 0.47 -6.11
CA GLU A 195 -26.41 -0.59 -7.06
C GLU A 195 -27.71 -1.28 -6.61
N ASP A 196 -28.85 -0.62 -6.81
CA ASP A 196 -30.15 -1.17 -6.41
C ASP A 196 -30.55 -2.40 -7.25
N ASP A 197 -29.99 -2.51 -8.46
CA ASP A 197 -30.16 -3.59 -9.43
C ASP A 197 -29.05 -4.65 -9.40
N CYS A 198 -28.39 -4.82 -8.25
CA CYS A 198 -27.31 -5.80 -8.10
C CYS A 198 -27.78 -7.23 -8.40
N GLU A 199 -27.11 -7.90 -9.34
CA GLU A 199 -27.44 -9.28 -9.75
C GLU A 199 -26.92 -10.35 -8.76
N TYR A 200 -26.15 -9.94 -7.77
CA TYR A 200 -25.52 -10.83 -6.79
C TYR A 200 -26.25 -10.75 -5.44
N ASP A 201 -26.28 -11.86 -4.70
CA ASP A 201 -26.83 -11.93 -3.34
C ASP A 201 -25.86 -11.32 -2.32
N PHE A 202 -25.64 -10.01 -2.43
CA PHE A 202 -24.78 -9.23 -1.54
C PHE A 202 -25.62 -8.44 -0.53
N VAL A 203 -25.01 -8.13 0.62
CA VAL A 203 -25.67 -7.38 1.68
C VAL A 203 -25.79 -5.92 1.28
N HIS A 204 -27.02 -5.41 1.20
CA HIS A 204 -27.33 -4.02 0.88
C HIS A 204 -27.07 -3.06 2.06
N PRO A 205 -26.73 -1.78 1.80
CA PRO A 205 -26.56 -1.15 0.48
C PRO A 205 -25.33 -1.66 -0.26
N VAL A 206 -25.47 -1.89 -1.57
CA VAL A 206 -24.38 -2.36 -2.44
C VAL A 206 -23.85 -1.20 -3.28
N SER A 207 -22.52 -1.10 -3.38
CA SER A 207 -21.83 -0.19 -4.29
C SER A 207 -21.03 -0.96 -5.34
N LYS A 208 -20.94 -0.42 -6.55
CA LYS A 208 -20.13 -0.98 -7.65
C LYS A 208 -18.97 -0.05 -7.98
N ILE A 209 -17.74 -0.54 -7.85
CA ILE A 209 -16.57 0.10 -8.45
C ILE A 209 -16.61 -0.25 -9.94
N SER A 210 -17.11 0.68 -10.76
CA SER A 210 -17.31 0.46 -12.20
C SER A 210 -16.02 0.60 -13.01
N THR A 211 -15.05 1.36 -12.48
CA THR A 211 -13.71 1.48 -13.07
C THR A 211 -12.71 1.65 -11.94
N PHE A 212 -11.58 0.98 -12.03
CA PHE A 212 -10.42 1.20 -11.17
C PHE A 212 -9.16 0.97 -12.01
N LYS A 213 -8.46 2.05 -12.36
CA LYS A 213 -7.33 1.99 -13.28
C LYS A 213 -6.20 2.90 -12.82
N VAL A 214 -4.98 2.38 -12.86
CA VAL A 214 -3.74 3.15 -12.81
C VAL A 214 -3.11 3.06 -14.20
N ALA A 215 -2.70 4.20 -14.76
CA ALA A 215 -2.07 4.21 -16.08
C ALA A 215 -0.74 3.44 -16.06
N GLN A 216 -0.42 2.74 -17.14
CA GLN A 216 0.68 1.78 -17.19
C GLN A 216 2.05 2.39 -16.84
N GLN A 217 2.28 3.64 -17.24
CA GLN A 217 3.52 4.36 -16.94
C GLN A 217 3.70 4.69 -15.45
N PHE A 218 2.62 4.62 -14.67
CA PHE A 218 2.59 4.86 -13.22
C PHE A 218 2.26 3.57 -12.44
N SER A 219 2.50 2.40 -13.05
CA SER A 219 2.15 1.09 -12.50
C SER A 219 2.91 0.75 -11.22
N GLY A 220 2.29 1.02 -10.07
CA GLY A 220 2.84 0.76 -8.74
C GLY A 220 1.74 0.79 -7.68
N SER A 221 2.01 0.30 -6.47
CA SER A 221 0.96 0.23 -5.45
C SER A 221 0.56 1.62 -4.94
N ARG A 222 1.44 2.62 -5.02
CA ARG A 222 1.24 3.96 -4.44
C ARG A 222 -0.03 4.66 -4.92
N TYR A 223 -0.22 4.83 -6.23
CA TYR A 223 -1.42 5.48 -6.76
C TYR A 223 -2.67 4.64 -6.57
N GLY A 224 -2.53 3.31 -6.64
CA GLY A 224 -3.62 2.37 -6.34
C GLY A 224 -4.09 2.51 -4.89
N GLU A 225 -3.19 2.56 -3.91
CA GLU A 225 -3.54 2.73 -2.50
C GLU A 225 -4.16 4.10 -2.21
N LEU A 226 -3.63 5.16 -2.83
CA LEU A 226 -4.20 6.51 -2.72
C LEU A 226 -5.64 6.56 -3.28
N LEU A 227 -5.87 5.95 -4.44
CA LEU A 227 -7.19 5.88 -5.07
C LEU A 227 -8.15 5.01 -4.25
N LEU A 228 -7.70 3.84 -3.80
CA LEU A 228 -8.48 2.93 -2.97
C LEU A 228 -8.85 3.58 -1.63
N LYS A 229 -7.96 4.38 -1.05
CA LYS A 229 -8.25 5.16 0.16
C LYS A 229 -9.46 6.09 -0.04
N ALA A 230 -9.56 6.79 -1.18
CA ALA A 230 -10.70 7.64 -1.49
C ALA A 230 -12.00 6.82 -1.72
N VAL A 231 -11.89 5.69 -2.41
CA VAL A 231 -13.03 4.77 -2.61
C VAL A 231 -13.55 4.21 -1.28
N LEU A 232 -12.67 3.80 -0.38
CA LEU A 232 -13.06 3.28 0.94
C LEU A 232 -13.67 4.37 1.83
N GLN A 233 -13.16 5.61 1.75
CA GLN A 233 -13.78 6.76 2.41
C GLN A 233 -15.21 6.96 1.91
N SER A 234 -15.43 6.96 0.59
CA SER A 234 -16.77 7.07 -0.01
C SER A 234 -17.71 5.96 0.45
N HIS A 235 -17.26 4.70 0.47
CA HIS A 235 -18.09 3.59 0.95
C HIS A 235 -18.51 3.77 2.42
N HIS A 236 -17.61 4.27 3.26
CA HIS A 236 -17.92 4.58 4.65
C HIS A 236 -18.94 5.72 4.76
N ASP A 237 -18.71 6.85 4.06
CA ASP A 237 -19.58 8.03 4.08
C ASP A 237 -21.02 7.70 3.59
N HIS A 238 -21.14 6.75 2.67
CA HIS A 238 -22.42 6.28 2.13
C HIS A 238 -23.01 5.06 2.86
N HIS A 239 -22.39 4.60 3.95
CA HIS A 239 -22.81 3.44 4.74
C HIS A 239 -23.03 2.16 3.90
N VAL A 240 -22.13 1.93 2.94
CA VAL A 240 -22.15 0.73 2.09
C VAL A 240 -21.90 -0.52 2.94
N SER A 241 -22.71 -1.56 2.74
CA SER A 241 -22.54 -2.84 3.42
C SER A 241 -21.71 -3.82 2.60
N SER A 242 -21.81 -3.77 1.26
CA SER A 242 -20.98 -4.54 0.34
C SER A 242 -20.53 -3.70 -0.85
N ALA A 243 -19.27 -3.80 -1.25
CA ALA A 243 -18.77 -3.21 -2.48
C ALA A 243 -18.18 -4.28 -3.38
N TYR A 244 -18.44 -4.19 -4.69
CA TYR A 244 -17.91 -5.16 -5.64
C TYR A 244 -17.30 -4.51 -6.88
N VAL A 245 -16.48 -5.29 -7.57
CA VAL A 245 -15.86 -4.95 -8.84
C VAL A 245 -15.80 -6.19 -9.72
N GLU A 246 -15.92 -6.00 -11.03
CA GLU A 246 -15.76 -7.05 -12.03
C GLU A 246 -14.44 -6.79 -12.76
N VAL A 247 -13.58 -7.80 -12.82
CA VAL A 247 -12.21 -7.67 -13.34
C VAL A 247 -11.90 -8.84 -14.26
N TRP A 248 -11.40 -8.56 -15.47
CA TRP A 248 -10.88 -9.59 -16.37
C TRP A 248 -9.64 -10.29 -15.77
N ASP A 249 -9.54 -11.61 -15.96
CA ASP A 249 -8.46 -12.42 -15.38
C ASP A 249 -7.05 -12.00 -15.80
N HIS A 250 -6.91 -11.39 -16.98
CA HIS A 250 -5.62 -10.89 -17.44
C HIS A 250 -5.13 -9.68 -16.62
N HIS A 251 -6.02 -9.00 -15.86
CA HIS A 251 -5.67 -7.96 -14.89
C HIS A 251 -5.36 -8.55 -13.50
N GLN A 252 -4.65 -9.69 -13.45
CA GLN A 252 -4.25 -10.35 -12.20
C GLN A 252 -3.59 -9.43 -11.16
N PRO A 253 -2.74 -8.45 -11.53
CA PRO A 253 -2.17 -7.51 -10.56
C PRO A 253 -3.22 -6.70 -9.79
N LEU A 254 -4.34 -6.34 -10.42
CA LEU A 254 -5.45 -5.62 -9.76
C LEU A 254 -6.20 -6.54 -8.79
N ILE A 255 -6.45 -7.79 -9.20
CA ILE A 255 -7.07 -8.80 -8.35
C ILE A 255 -6.24 -9.02 -7.09
N ASP A 256 -4.92 -9.17 -7.23
CA ASP A 256 -3.99 -9.37 -6.12
C ASP A 256 -3.86 -8.12 -5.23
N PHE A 257 -3.91 -6.94 -5.83
CA PHE A 257 -3.91 -5.67 -5.11
C PHE A 257 -5.16 -5.54 -4.23
N LEU A 258 -6.35 -5.70 -4.79
CA LEU A 258 -7.61 -5.61 -4.04
C LEU A 258 -7.73 -6.72 -2.99
N GLY A 259 -7.20 -7.92 -3.28
CA GLY A 259 -7.13 -9.02 -2.32
C GLY A 259 -6.40 -8.65 -1.02
N GLN A 260 -5.34 -7.84 -1.11
CA GLN A 260 -4.62 -7.34 0.08
C GLN A 260 -5.46 -6.42 0.97
N PHE A 261 -6.59 -5.92 0.46
CA PHE A 261 -7.53 -5.04 1.16
C PHE A 261 -8.89 -5.72 1.38
N GLY A 262 -8.92 -7.06 1.40
CA GLY A 262 -10.09 -7.85 1.83
C GLY A 262 -11.15 -8.12 0.77
N TYR A 263 -10.88 -7.77 -0.49
CA TYR A 263 -11.72 -8.19 -1.62
C TYR A 263 -11.49 -9.67 -1.91
N VAL A 264 -12.56 -10.46 -1.97
CA VAL A 264 -12.49 -11.90 -2.27
C VAL A 264 -13.33 -12.24 -3.48
N SER A 265 -12.99 -13.33 -4.17
CA SER A 265 -13.78 -13.80 -5.31
C SER A 265 -15.18 -14.26 -4.86
N ALA A 266 -16.20 -13.77 -5.56
CA ALA A 266 -17.62 -14.09 -5.37
C ALA A 266 -18.22 -14.85 -6.56
N GLY A 267 -17.39 -15.34 -7.48
CA GLY A 267 -17.83 -16.00 -8.71
C GLY A 267 -17.48 -15.18 -9.96
N ARG A 268 -18.31 -15.33 -10.99
CA ARG A 268 -18.11 -14.74 -12.32
C ARG A 268 -19.31 -13.89 -12.73
N SER A 269 -19.04 -12.78 -13.42
CA SER A 269 -20.07 -11.98 -14.08
C SER A 269 -20.63 -12.71 -15.30
N GLN A 270 -21.76 -12.23 -15.84
CA GLN A 270 -22.32 -12.75 -17.09
C GLN A 270 -21.34 -12.67 -18.27
N LYS A 271 -20.38 -11.74 -18.22
CA LYS A 271 -19.33 -11.56 -19.25
C LYS A 271 -18.12 -12.49 -19.03
N GLY A 272 -18.07 -13.23 -17.93
CA GLY A 272 -16.95 -14.09 -17.56
C GLY A 272 -15.84 -13.40 -16.76
N GLU A 273 -16.02 -12.14 -16.36
CA GLU A 273 -15.08 -11.44 -15.48
C GLU A 273 -15.12 -12.04 -14.07
N THR A 274 -14.00 -12.00 -13.35
CA THR A 274 -13.97 -12.37 -11.94
C THR A 274 -14.63 -11.28 -11.11
N THR A 275 -15.67 -11.64 -10.37
CA THR A 275 -16.35 -10.73 -9.44
C THR A 275 -15.63 -10.77 -8.11
N LEU A 276 -15.14 -9.63 -7.64
CA LEU A 276 -14.53 -9.46 -6.33
C LEU A 276 -15.45 -8.65 -5.43
N VAL A 277 -15.66 -9.11 -4.21
CA VAL A 277 -16.52 -8.45 -3.20
C VAL A 277 -15.75 -8.17 -1.92
N LYS A 278 -15.95 -6.97 -1.38
CA LYS A 278 -15.58 -6.59 -0.02
C LYS A 278 -16.86 -6.37 0.79
N VAL A 279 -16.92 -7.00 1.95
CA VAL A 279 -18.05 -6.89 2.88
C VAL A 279 -17.61 -6.00 4.04
N PHE A 280 -18.43 -5.01 4.40
CA PHE A 280 -18.23 -4.13 5.55
C PHE A 280 -19.14 -4.51 6.72
N LYS A 281 -20.34 -5.02 6.41
CA LYS A 281 -21.34 -5.55 7.36
C LYS A 281 -22.09 -6.74 6.75
N PRO A 282 -22.48 -7.77 7.52
CA PRO A 282 -22.12 -8.02 8.92
C PRO A 282 -20.65 -8.43 9.08
N ARG A 283 -20.13 -8.33 10.30
CA ARG A 283 -18.74 -8.65 10.64
C ARG A 283 -18.67 -9.95 11.43
N ASP A 284 -17.76 -10.83 11.07
CA ASP A 284 -17.46 -12.07 11.80
C ASP A 284 -16.41 -11.78 12.88
N GLU A 285 -16.85 -11.75 14.14
CA GLU A 285 -16.00 -11.47 15.30
C GLU A 285 -15.12 -12.66 15.70
N THR A 286 -15.26 -13.83 15.06
CA THR A 286 -14.43 -15.02 15.34
C THR A 286 -13.06 -14.96 14.67
N LEU A 287 -12.88 -14.06 13.69
CA LEU A 287 -11.60 -13.85 13.02
C LEU A 287 -10.56 -13.31 14.00
N ASN A 288 -9.30 -13.67 13.78
CA ASN A 288 -8.21 -13.03 14.51
C ASN A 288 -8.17 -11.52 14.18
N PRO A 289 -7.62 -10.67 15.07
CA PRO A 289 -7.71 -9.23 14.92
C PRO A 289 -7.20 -8.65 13.59
N LEU A 290 -6.11 -9.21 13.02
CA LEU A 290 -5.59 -8.74 11.74
C LEU A 290 -6.49 -9.14 10.58
N ASP A 291 -6.90 -10.40 10.50
CA ASP A 291 -7.80 -10.88 9.44
C ASP A 291 -9.15 -10.18 9.48
N TYR A 292 -9.67 -9.89 10.68
CA TYR A 292 -10.85 -9.04 10.87
C TYR A 292 -10.69 -7.67 10.21
N HIS A 293 -9.58 -6.98 10.48
CA HIS A 293 -9.31 -5.67 9.90
C HIS A 293 -9.11 -5.74 8.38
N ILE A 294 -8.37 -6.73 7.87
CA ILE A 294 -8.19 -6.93 6.42
C ILE A 294 -9.55 -7.15 5.75
N ARG A 295 -10.39 -8.00 6.33
CA ARG A 295 -11.69 -8.37 5.77
C ARG A 295 -12.65 -7.19 5.73
N TYR A 296 -12.83 -6.52 6.87
CA TYR A 296 -13.92 -5.55 7.07
C TYR A 296 -13.48 -4.09 7.02
N GLY A 297 -12.21 -3.80 7.27
CA GLY A 297 -11.69 -2.43 7.32
C GLY A 297 -10.99 -2.01 6.03
N PRO A 298 -10.44 -0.79 5.99
CA PRO A 298 -10.70 0.30 6.93
C PRO A 298 -12.06 1.00 6.67
N PRO A 299 -12.76 1.48 7.71
CA PRO A 299 -12.46 1.32 9.13
C PRO A 299 -13.04 0.00 9.67
N ALA A 300 -12.24 -0.79 10.39
CA ALA A 300 -12.73 -1.88 11.24
C ALA A 300 -11.62 -2.39 12.15
N VAL A 301 -11.87 -2.40 13.46
CA VAL A 301 -10.94 -2.99 14.44
C VAL A 301 -11.66 -4.06 15.25
N SER A 302 -10.95 -5.15 15.57
CA SER A 302 -11.52 -6.22 16.38
C SER A 302 -11.58 -5.81 17.85
N ALA A 303 -12.69 -6.12 18.53
CA ALA A 303 -12.83 -5.89 19.98
C ALA A 303 -11.83 -6.71 20.82
N ALA A 304 -11.23 -7.75 20.24
CA ALA A 304 -10.20 -8.55 20.89
C ALA A 304 -8.80 -7.92 20.82
N ALA A 305 -8.61 -6.89 19.99
CA ALA A 305 -7.31 -6.24 19.81
C ALA A 305 -6.89 -5.46 21.07
N SER A 306 -5.61 -5.53 21.41
CA SER A 306 -5.03 -4.59 22.36
C SER A 306 -4.84 -3.23 21.71
N ALA A 307 -4.67 -2.18 22.51
CA ALA A 307 -4.39 -0.85 22.01
C ALA A 307 -3.06 -0.32 22.55
N PHE A 308 -2.33 0.39 21.69
CA PHE A 308 -1.05 1.02 22.00
C PHE A 308 -1.07 2.48 21.60
N VAL A 309 -0.52 3.35 22.45
CA VAL A 309 -0.28 4.75 22.12
C VAL A 309 1.18 4.94 21.79
N ILE A 310 1.46 5.45 20.59
CA ILE A 310 2.80 5.72 20.08
C ILE A 310 3.02 7.24 20.02
N PRO A 311 3.92 7.81 20.84
CA PRO A 311 4.27 9.22 20.71
C PRO A 311 5.06 9.44 19.43
N ILE A 312 4.59 10.38 18.61
CA ILE A 312 5.22 10.76 17.34
C ILE A 312 5.57 12.25 17.34
N ARG A 313 6.73 12.57 16.77
CA ARG A 313 7.19 13.96 16.58
C ARG A 313 6.45 14.59 15.40
N ASN A 314 6.23 15.89 15.47
CA ASN A 314 5.48 16.65 14.48
C ASN A 314 5.95 16.42 13.04
N HIS A 315 7.26 16.47 12.81
CA HIS A 315 7.86 16.32 11.49
C HIS A 315 7.65 14.92 10.90
N TRP A 316 7.65 13.86 11.72
CA TRP A 316 7.35 12.49 11.29
C TRP A 316 5.86 12.27 11.08
N HIS A 317 5.02 12.88 11.92
CA HIS A 317 3.57 12.80 11.81
C HIS A 317 3.09 13.34 10.46
N ASN A 318 3.52 14.55 10.08
CA ASN A 318 3.14 15.18 8.83
C ASN A 318 3.63 14.42 7.60
N GLN A 319 4.77 13.74 7.69
CA GLN A 319 5.28 12.91 6.58
C GLN A 319 4.54 11.58 6.46
N LEU A 320 4.20 10.93 7.58
CA LEU A 320 3.44 9.67 7.56
C LEU A 320 1.98 9.87 7.20
N PHE A 321 1.42 11.03 7.56
CA PHE A 321 0.02 11.40 7.40
C PHE A 321 -0.10 12.80 6.79
N PRO A 322 0.26 12.98 5.51
CA PRO A 322 0.23 14.28 4.84
C PRO A 322 -1.16 14.90 4.80
N GLU A 323 -2.24 14.09 4.80
CA GLU A 323 -3.61 14.59 4.91
C GLU A 323 -3.88 15.35 6.23
N CYS A 324 -3.19 15.00 7.32
CA CYS A 324 -3.33 15.66 8.61
C CYS A 324 -2.50 16.95 8.69
N ALA A 325 -1.46 17.08 7.85
CA ALA A 325 -0.61 18.27 7.83
C ALA A 325 -1.33 19.50 7.22
N MET A 326 -2.32 19.26 6.35
CA MET A 326 -3.10 20.31 5.67
C MET A 326 -4.21 20.88 6.56
N SER A 327 -4.55 20.21 7.66
CA SER A 327 -5.59 20.60 8.61
C SER A 327 -4.95 21.08 9.92
N GLY A 328 -4.90 22.39 10.11
CA GLY A 328 -4.48 22.98 11.38
C GLY A 328 -5.47 22.77 12.52
N PRO A 329 -5.07 23.09 13.76
CA PRO A 329 -6.04 23.22 14.84
C PRO A 329 -7.13 24.20 14.38
N MET A 330 -8.40 23.78 14.45
CA MET A 330 -9.57 24.58 14.03
C MET A 330 -9.68 24.91 12.53
N GLY A 331 -9.20 24.02 11.64
CA GLY A 331 -9.46 24.17 10.19
C GLY A 331 -8.74 25.35 9.54
N GLN A 332 -7.74 25.92 10.21
CA GLN A 332 -6.82 26.87 9.59
C GLN A 332 -5.84 26.09 8.70
N LEU A 333 -5.68 26.55 7.44
CA LEU A 333 -4.60 26.13 6.57
C LEU A 333 -3.28 26.42 7.28
N VAL A 334 -2.58 25.38 7.75
CA VAL A 334 -1.22 25.55 8.24
C VAL A 334 -0.34 25.68 7.01
N PHE A 335 0.22 26.87 6.80
CA PHE A 335 1.33 27.01 5.87
C PHE A 335 2.45 26.08 6.36
N PRO A 336 2.97 25.17 5.51
CA PRO A 336 4.13 24.38 5.88
C PRO A 336 5.20 25.34 6.39
N ASP A 337 5.77 25.01 7.54
CA ASP A 337 6.75 25.82 8.24
C ASP A 337 7.74 26.44 7.23
N LEU A 338 8.16 27.68 7.49
CA LEU A 338 9.21 28.41 6.76
C LEU A 338 10.56 27.66 6.68
N ALA A 339 10.62 26.43 7.20
CA ALA A 339 11.71 25.47 7.16
C ALA A 339 11.75 24.56 5.91
N GLY A 340 10.80 24.68 4.97
CA GLY A 340 10.88 23.94 3.70
C GLY A 340 10.83 22.41 3.87
N GLU A 341 10.05 21.93 4.85
CA GLU A 341 9.94 20.50 5.15
C GLU A 341 9.20 19.78 4.01
N LYS A 342 9.96 18.94 3.29
CA LYS A 342 9.54 18.28 2.06
C LYS A 342 8.69 17.05 2.39
N SER A 343 7.39 17.08 2.06
CA SER A 343 6.50 15.91 2.21
C SER A 343 6.89 14.83 1.22
N ARG A 344 7.21 13.63 1.72
CA ARG A 344 7.74 12.53 0.91
C ARG A 344 6.64 11.73 0.20
N PRO A 345 6.93 11.14 -0.97
CA PRO A 345 5.93 10.44 -1.78
C PRO A 345 5.21 9.28 -1.07
N TRP A 346 5.78 8.71 -0.01
CA TRP A 346 5.30 7.52 0.71
C TRP A 346 4.22 7.78 1.77
N GLY A 347 3.88 9.04 2.02
CA GLY A 347 2.83 9.43 2.97
C GLY A 347 1.41 8.97 2.59
N ASN A 348 1.15 8.58 1.33
CA ASN A 348 -0.20 8.27 0.86
C ASN A 348 -0.58 6.78 0.89
N ALA A 349 0.37 5.88 1.19
CA ALA A 349 0.10 4.44 1.26
C ALA A 349 -0.84 4.10 2.42
N LEU A 350 -1.76 3.15 2.21
CA LEU A 350 -2.59 2.57 3.28
C LEU A 350 -1.75 1.65 4.17
N ARG A 351 -0.72 1.00 3.62
CA ARG A 351 0.25 0.19 4.38
C ARG A 351 1.53 1.00 4.61
N LYS A 352 1.97 1.10 5.86
CA LYS A 352 3.05 2.01 6.30
C LYS A 352 4.00 1.32 7.26
N ALA A 353 5.18 1.91 7.43
CA ALA A 353 6.18 1.51 8.40
C ALA A 353 6.51 2.69 9.33
N TYR A 354 6.41 2.49 10.64
CA TYR A 354 6.88 3.41 11.66
C TYR A 354 8.11 2.84 12.36
N LEU A 355 9.13 3.68 12.56
CA LEU A 355 10.41 3.28 13.13
C LEU A 355 10.67 4.01 14.45
N CYS A 356 11.02 3.25 15.49
CA CYS A 356 11.37 3.83 16.79
C CYS A 356 12.33 2.93 17.56
N ASN A 357 12.91 3.46 18.65
CA ASN A 357 13.75 2.68 19.57
C ASN A 357 13.01 2.29 20.85
N ALA A 358 11.67 2.24 20.82
CA ALA A 358 10.89 1.80 21.96
C ALA A 358 11.26 0.37 22.33
N SER A 359 11.35 0.08 23.64
CA SER A 359 11.75 -1.23 24.17
C SER A 359 10.62 -2.28 24.20
N THR A 360 9.40 -1.89 23.81
CA THR A 360 8.24 -2.81 23.79
C THR A 360 8.41 -3.91 22.74
N ASN A 361 8.01 -5.14 23.08
CA ASN A 361 7.95 -6.28 22.16
C ASN A 361 6.55 -6.92 22.12
N ASN A 362 5.53 -6.21 22.63
CA ASN A 362 4.21 -6.78 22.89
C ASN A 362 3.17 -6.39 21.84
N ILE A 363 3.56 -5.76 20.73
CA ILE A 363 2.62 -5.36 19.68
C ILE A 363 2.42 -6.56 18.76
N GLU A 364 1.21 -7.13 18.81
CA GLU A 364 0.81 -8.29 18.02
C GLU A 364 0.07 -7.87 16.73
N PRO A 365 0.06 -8.73 15.70
CA PRO A 365 -0.73 -8.50 14.50
C PRO A 365 -2.21 -8.27 14.82
N GLY A 366 -2.75 -7.15 14.33
CA GLY A 366 -4.12 -6.72 14.53
C GLY A 366 -4.36 -5.79 15.72
N ASP A 367 -3.32 -5.50 16.52
CA ASP A 367 -3.41 -4.51 17.60
C ASP A 367 -3.64 -3.09 17.07
N ILE A 368 -4.40 -2.31 17.84
CA ILE A 368 -4.70 -0.91 17.55
C ILE A 368 -3.50 -0.05 17.90
N ILE A 369 -3.11 0.81 16.98
CA ILE A 369 -2.04 1.79 17.14
C ILE A 369 -2.64 3.20 17.07
N LEU A 370 -2.46 3.97 18.13
CA LEU A 370 -2.86 5.37 18.22
C LEU A 370 -1.62 6.26 18.15
N PHE A 371 -1.51 7.05 17.08
CA PHE A 371 -0.40 7.99 16.94
C PHE A 371 -0.68 9.28 17.72
N TYR A 372 0.00 9.43 18.86
CA TYR A 372 -0.09 10.62 19.71
C TYR A 372 0.91 11.69 19.24
N ARG A 373 0.39 12.78 18.67
CA ARG A 373 1.17 13.92 18.20
C ARG A 373 1.64 14.75 19.40
N SER A 374 2.92 14.59 19.71
CA SER A 374 3.59 15.29 20.81
C SER A 374 3.83 16.79 20.50
N GLY A 375 4.20 17.57 21.52
CA GLY A 375 4.47 19.00 21.39
C GLY A 375 3.25 19.86 21.71
N GLY A 376 2.96 20.85 20.86
CA GLY A 376 1.85 21.80 21.06
C GLY A 376 0.45 21.23 20.81
N PHE A 377 0.34 20.14 20.05
CA PHE A 377 -0.95 19.54 19.66
C PHE A 377 -1.56 18.69 20.77
N LYS A 378 -0.81 17.70 21.28
CA LYS A 378 -1.24 16.79 22.35
C LYS A 378 -2.54 16.04 22.01
N THR A 379 -2.63 15.56 20.78
CA THR A 379 -3.79 14.89 20.19
C THR A 379 -3.42 13.50 19.65
N VAL A 380 -4.40 12.62 19.55
CA VAL A 380 -4.36 11.46 18.65
C VAL A 380 -5.20 11.82 17.44
N GLU A 381 -4.58 11.79 16.26
CA GLU A 381 -5.19 12.14 14.97
C GLU A 381 -5.37 10.91 14.08
N VAL A 382 -4.54 9.88 14.25
CA VAL A 382 -4.54 8.72 13.35
C VAL A 382 -4.58 7.41 14.11
N VAL A 383 -5.45 6.53 13.64
CA VAL A 383 -5.58 5.14 14.07
C VAL A 383 -4.98 4.23 13.00
N GLY A 384 -4.16 3.28 13.43
CA GLY A 384 -3.64 2.20 12.60
C GLY A 384 -3.89 0.84 13.25
N VAL A 385 -3.68 -0.20 12.45
CA VAL A 385 -3.71 -1.60 12.88
C VAL A 385 -2.36 -2.23 12.56
N ALA A 386 -1.70 -2.80 13.57
CA ALA A 386 -0.41 -3.46 13.41
C ALA A 386 -0.54 -4.64 12.42
N GLU A 387 0.33 -4.73 11.43
CA GLU A 387 0.46 -5.93 10.59
C GLU A 387 1.54 -6.85 11.13
N GLU A 388 2.69 -6.26 11.46
CA GLU A 388 3.89 -7.01 11.77
C GLU A 388 4.87 -6.11 12.53
N THR A 389 5.58 -6.67 13.51
CA THR A 389 6.64 -5.94 14.21
C THR A 389 7.94 -6.72 14.22
N HIS A 390 9.05 -6.00 14.08
CA HIS A 390 10.38 -6.59 14.01
C HIS A 390 11.41 -5.73 14.71
N ARG A 391 12.36 -6.38 15.37
CA ARG A 391 13.46 -5.70 16.05
C ARG A 391 14.80 -6.09 15.44
N THR A 392 15.61 -5.10 15.08
CA THR A 392 16.92 -5.33 14.48
C THR A 392 17.89 -4.18 14.79
N ALA A 393 19.17 -4.51 14.98
CA ALA A 393 20.25 -3.53 15.07
C ALA A 393 20.84 -3.18 13.69
N SER A 394 20.49 -3.93 12.64
CA SER A 394 21.00 -3.71 11.28
C SER A 394 20.12 -2.71 10.54
N ALA A 395 20.70 -1.55 10.19
CA ALA A 395 20.08 -0.56 9.32
C ALA A 395 19.70 -1.14 7.96
N GLU A 396 20.55 -2.01 7.40
CA GLU A 396 20.28 -2.71 6.14
C GLU A 396 19.04 -3.59 6.25
N ASN A 397 18.89 -4.35 7.33
CA ASN A 397 17.70 -5.15 7.56
C ASN A 397 16.45 -4.26 7.66
N VAL A 398 16.51 -3.14 8.38
CA VAL A 398 15.38 -2.19 8.43
C VAL A 398 15.00 -1.73 7.02
N MET A 399 15.97 -1.27 6.22
CA MET A 399 15.74 -0.80 4.86
C MET A 399 15.12 -1.88 3.96
N ASN A 400 15.62 -3.11 4.07
CA ASN A 400 15.09 -4.26 3.34
C ASN A 400 13.63 -4.56 3.74
N MET A 401 13.27 -4.43 5.01
CA MET A 401 11.94 -4.77 5.50
C MET A 401 10.90 -3.72 5.13
N VAL A 402 11.23 -2.44 5.33
CA VAL A 402 10.29 -1.34 5.12
C VAL A 402 10.05 -1.06 3.64
N GLY A 403 11.05 -1.28 2.79
CA GLY A 403 10.99 -0.90 1.36
C GLY A 403 10.52 0.55 1.18
N GLY A 404 9.63 0.79 0.21
CA GLY A 404 8.97 2.09 0.00
C GLY A 404 7.92 2.47 1.06
N ARG A 405 7.73 1.72 2.16
CA ARG A 405 6.62 2.00 3.10
C ARG A 405 7.01 2.94 4.24
N THR A 406 8.22 3.48 4.23
CA THR A 406 8.77 4.35 5.29
C THR A 406 8.97 5.78 4.80
N VAL A 407 8.90 6.72 5.73
CA VAL A 407 9.26 8.13 5.50
C VAL A 407 10.70 8.46 5.90
N TYR A 408 11.36 7.54 6.62
CA TYR A 408 12.70 7.74 7.16
C TYR A 408 13.76 7.56 6.05
N THR A 409 14.81 8.40 6.06
CA THR A 409 15.98 8.21 5.17
C THR A 409 16.84 7.03 5.62
N ALA A 410 17.78 6.62 4.75
CA ALA A 410 18.87 5.75 5.15
C ALA A 410 19.66 6.33 6.34
N GLU A 411 19.93 7.64 6.36
CA GLU A 411 20.63 8.31 7.46
C GLU A 411 19.83 8.26 8.78
N ASP A 412 18.52 8.48 8.72
CA ASP A 412 17.63 8.37 9.89
C ASP A 412 17.62 6.94 10.42
N VAL A 413 17.58 5.95 9.53
CA VAL A 413 17.60 4.53 9.89
C VAL A 413 18.93 4.13 10.51
N GLU A 414 20.06 4.60 9.96
CA GLU A 414 21.39 4.40 10.56
C GLU A 414 21.48 5.01 11.96
N LEU A 415 20.95 6.22 12.16
CA LEU A 415 20.92 6.85 13.47
C LEU A 415 20.07 6.05 14.47
N LEU A 416 18.89 5.58 14.05
CA LEU A 416 18.05 4.72 14.89
C LEU A 416 18.76 3.40 15.23
N ALA A 417 19.50 2.82 14.29
CA ALA A 417 20.21 1.55 14.45
C ALA A 417 21.38 1.61 15.46
N GLN A 418 21.96 2.80 15.69
CA GLN A 418 23.02 3.01 16.68
C GLN A 418 22.51 2.91 18.14
N HIS A 419 21.21 2.98 18.36
CA HIS A 419 20.64 2.94 19.71
C HIS A 419 20.73 1.53 20.33
N SER A 420 21.03 1.45 21.62
CA SER A 420 21.20 0.16 22.34
C SER A 420 19.94 -0.71 22.34
N SER A 421 18.76 -0.10 22.39
CA SER A 421 17.46 -0.79 22.27
C SER A 421 17.17 -1.40 20.89
N GLN A 422 18.06 -1.21 19.90
CA GLN A 422 17.83 -1.60 18.50
C GLN A 422 16.62 -0.86 17.87
N VAL A 423 16.41 -1.02 16.57
CA VAL A 423 15.26 -0.43 15.87
C VAL A 423 14.07 -1.37 15.98
N LEU A 424 12.94 -0.85 16.47
CA LEU A 424 11.63 -1.46 16.35
C LEU A 424 10.95 -0.93 15.08
N VAL A 425 10.76 -1.84 14.13
CA VAL A 425 10.00 -1.64 12.89
C VAL A 425 8.56 -2.07 13.15
N ILE A 426 7.61 -1.16 12.96
CA ILE A 426 6.18 -1.43 13.09
C ILE A 426 5.55 -1.25 11.73
N MET A 427 5.23 -2.36 11.06
CA MET A 427 4.42 -2.37 9.85
C MET A 427 2.95 -2.27 10.26
N PHE A 428 2.20 -1.34 9.69
CA PHE A 428 0.81 -1.12 10.06
C PHE A 428 -0.04 -0.69 8.86
N ARG A 429 -1.34 -0.96 8.95
CA ARG A 429 -2.38 -0.43 8.08
C ARG A 429 -2.95 0.82 8.70
N ARG A 430 -3.03 1.91 7.94
CA ARG A 430 -3.78 3.09 8.35
C ARG A 430 -5.27 2.75 8.31
N ASP A 431 -5.92 2.78 9.47
CA ASP A 431 -7.34 2.52 9.59
C ASP A 431 -8.12 3.81 9.29
N TRP A 432 -8.02 4.80 10.18
CA TRP A 432 -8.82 6.01 10.06
C TRP A 432 -8.10 7.26 10.58
N VAL A 433 -8.52 8.42 10.07
CA VAL A 433 -8.10 9.74 10.58
C VAL A 433 -9.25 10.31 11.41
N LEU A 434 -8.96 10.62 12.67
CA LEU A 434 -9.94 11.12 13.63
C LEU A 434 -10.26 12.59 13.33
N ASP A 435 -11.52 12.88 13.03
CA ASP A 435 -12.05 14.24 12.94
C ASP A 435 -13.37 14.33 13.73
N PRO A 436 -13.43 15.03 14.88
CA PRO A 436 -12.31 15.71 15.53
C PRO A 436 -11.27 14.73 16.15
N PRO A 437 -10.01 15.16 16.33
CA PRO A 437 -8.99 14.35 16.98
C PRO A 437 -9.22 14.21 18.48
N TRP A 438 -8.76 13.10 19.07
CA TRP A 438 -8.87 12.88 20.52
C TRP A 438 -7.81 13.68 21.27
N THR A 439 -8.24 14.53 22.18
CA THR A 439 -7.36 15.38 22.98
C THR A 439 -6.74 14.63 24.15
N LEU A 440 -5.58 15.09 24.65
CA LEU A 440 -4.99 14.54 25.87
C LEU A 440 -5.96 14.52 27.06
N ALA A 441 -6.80 15.55 27.20
CA ALA A 441 -7.77 15.62 28.29
C ALA A 441 -8.81 14.50 28.20
N GLU A 442 -9.32 14.20 26.99
CA GLU A 442 -10.23 13.08 26.76
C GLU A 442 -9.54 11.74 27.01
N LEU A 443 -8.29 11.58 26.54
CA LEU A 443 -7.52 10.35 26.75
C LEU A 443 -7.24 10.10 28.24
N GLN A 444 -7.04 11.16 29.03
CA GLN A 444 -6.87 11.07 30.48
C GLN A 444 -8.18 10.77 31.20
N ALA A 445 -9.28 11.43 30.82
CA ALA A 445 -10.59 11.22 31.42
C ALA A 445 -11.11 9.79 31.23
N ASN A 446 -10.71 9.13 30.14
CA ASN A 446 -11.15 7.77 29.80
C ASN A 446 -10.06 6.71 30.06
N GLU A 447 -9.08 7.00 30.90
CA GLU A 447 -8.03 6.05 31.33
C GLU A 447 -7.18 5.46 30.20
N VAL A 448 -7.13 6.10 29.03
CA VAL A 448 -6.26 5.70 27.92
C VAL A 448 -4.81 6.08 28.22
N LEU A 449 -4.59 7.27 28.77
CA LEU A 449 -3.28 7.77 29.19
C LEU A 449 -3.36 8.38 30.58
N LYS A 450 -2.32 8.22 31.40
CA LYS A 450 -2.21 8.98 32.67
C LYS A 450 -1.57 10.35 32.47
N ALA A 451 -0.62 10.41 31.56
CA ALA A 451 0.18 11.58 31.24
C ALA A 451 0.64 11.47 29.77
N PRO A 452 1.16 12.54 29.15
CA PRO A 452 1.72 12.48 27.81
C PRO A 452 2.77 11.36 27.67
N PRO A 453 2.59 10.41 26.73
CA PRO A 453 3.50 9.28 26.57
C PRO A 453 4.88 9.75 26.08
N GLN A 454 5.94 9.23 26.70
CA GLN A 454 7.33 9.44 26.28
C GLN A 454 7.87 8.27 25.42
N THR A 455 7.26 7.10 25.58
CA THR A 455 7.56 5.87 24.84
C THR A 455 6.25 5.24 24.40
N VAL A 456 6.31 4.19 23.59
CA VAL A 456 5.13 3.37 23.29
C VAL A 456 4.54 2.82 24.59
N GLN A 457 3.23 2.97 24.78
CA GLN A 457 2.51 2.51 25.96
C GLN A 457 1.34 1.62 25.56
N GLN A 458 1.22 0.45 26.18
CA GLN A 458 0.01 -0.37 26.08
C GLN A 458 -1.10 0.27 26.92
N VAL A 459 -2.29 0.39 26.34
CA VAL A 459 -3.48 0.92 26.99
C VAL A 459 -4.05 -0.13 27.94
N ARG A 460 -4.51 0.32 29.10
CA ARG A 460 -5.13 -0.56 30.12
C ARG A 460 -6.54 -0.93 29.70
N GLU A 461 -7.05 -2.04 30.25
CA GLU A 461 -8.35 -2.60 29.89
C GLU A 461 -9.50 -1.57 29.85
N ALA A 462 -9.60 -0.68 30.85
CA ALA A 462 -10.63 0.37 30.88
C ALA A 462 -10.55 1.32 29.67
N GLY A 463 -9.34 1.85 29.37
CA GLY A 463 -9.12 2.69 28.21
C GLY A 463 -9.30 1.96 26.88
N THR A 464 -8.91 0.69 26.82
CA THR A 464 -9.09 -0.15 25.62
C THR A 464 -10.58 -0.36 25.31
N LYS A 465 -11.42 -0.58 26.33
CA LYS A 465 -12.89 -0.66 26.16
C LYS A 465 -13.47 0.63 25.59
N TRP A 466 -13.01 1.79 26.07
CA TRP A 466 -13.44 3.08 25.54
C TRP A 466 -13.01 3.28 24.08
N ILE A 467 -11.77 2.90 23.72
CA ILE A 467 -11.29 2.95 22.33
C ILE A 467 -12.18 2.10 21.43
N HIS A 468 -12.45 0.85 21.82
CA HIS A 468 -13.32 -0.06 21.05
C HIS A 468 -14.71 0.50 20.85
N GLN A 469 -15.32 1.09 21.88
CA GLN A 469 -16.64 1.74 21.75
C GLN A 469 -16.59 2.88 20.72
N ARG A 470 -15.59 3.77 20.82
CA ARG A 470 -15.45 4.90 19.89
C ARG A 470 -15.17 4.51 18.44
N LEU A 471 -14.57 3.34 18.22
CA LEU A 471 -14.27 2.82 16.89
C LEU A 471 -15.39 1.91 16.35
N ALA A 472 -16.20 1.28 17.21
CA ALA A 472 -17.35 0.49 16.82
C ALA A 472 -18.52 1.35 16.32
N ASP A 473 -18.66 2.56 16.85
CA ASP A 473 -19.69 3.55 16.46
C ASP A 473 -19.46 4.15 15.05
N ARG A 474 -18.49 3.63 14.29
CA ARG A 474 -18.07 4.11 12.97
C ARG A 474 -18.45 3.15 11.85
#